data_AF-A0A1I7SZT9-F1
#
_entry.id   AF-A0A1I7SZT9-F1
#
_cell.length_a   1.000
_cell.length_b   1.000
_cell.length_c   1.000
_cell.angle_alpha   90.00
_cell.angle_beta   90.00
_cell.angle_gamma   90.00
#
_symmetry.space_group_name_H-M   'P 1'
#
loop_
_entity.id
_entity.type
_entity.pdbx_description
1 polymer ?
#
loop_
_entity_poly.entity_id
_entity_poly.type
_entity_poly.pdbx_seq_one_letter_code
_entity_poly.pdbx_strand_id
1 'polypeptide(L)'
;MNQLYGFKNPRWVTFGGSYPGSLSAWFRQKYPELTVGSVASSAPVNLKLDFYEYAMVVEDDLRLTDPNCAPAVKDAFTKIQQLSLTVDGRNQLNKYFKYDILNLLTRIMPTCF
;
A
#
# COMPACT_ATOMS: atom_id res chain seq x y z
N MET A 1 -23.89 20.93 7.97
CA MET A 1 -24.73 19.72 7.90
C MET A 1 -25.95 19.78 8.81
N ASN A 2 -25.82 19.67 10.14
CA ASN A 2 -26.98 19.59 11.03
C ASN A 2 -27.95 20.78 10.90
N GLN A 3 -27.43 22.00 10.94
CA GLN A 3 -28.23 23.23 10.78
C GLN A 3 -28.84 23.35 9.38
N LEU A 4 -28.06 23.01 8.34
CA LEU A 4 -28.49 23.08 6.94
C LEU A 4 -29.69 22.17 6.64
N TYR A 5 -29.74 20.98 7.28
CA TYR A 5 -30.79 19.98 7.07
C TYR A 5 -31.79 19.86 8.24
N GLY A 6 -31.71 20.73 9.25
CA GLY A 6 -32.64 20.76 10.38
C GLY A 6 -32.61 19.53 11.30
N PHE A 7 -31.50 18.78 11.35
CA PHE A 7 -31.40 17.59 12.20
C PHE A 7 -31.37 17.96 13.70
N LYS A 8 -32.28 17.35 14.48
CA LYS A 8 -32.31 17.48 15.94
C LYS A 8 -31.62 16.28 16.58
N ASN A 9 -30.58 16.53 17.39
CA ASN A 9 -29.77 15.50 18.07
C ASN A 9 -29.31 14.33 17.17
N PRO A 10 -28.72 14.60 15.98
CA PRO A 10 -28.26 13.52 15.11
C PRO A 10 -27.08 12.75 15.73
N ARG A 11 -27.03 11.45 15.47
CA ARG A 11 -25.88 10.60 15.81
C ARG A 11 -25.06 10.33 14.55
N TRP A 12 -23.80 10.77 14.55
CA TRP A 12 -22.89 10.61 13.42
C TRP A 12 -21.89 9.48 13.64
N VAL A 13 -21.72 8.64 12.63
CA VAL A 13 -20.65 7.63 12.55
C VAL A 13 -19.80 7.97 11.34
N THR A 14 -18.48 8.04 11.51
CA THR A 14 -17.55 8.28 10.40
C THR A 14 -17.08 6.96 9.80
N PHE A 15 -16.83 6.94 8.50
CA PHE A 15 -16.37 5.77 7.77
C PHE A 15 -15.17 6.13 6.91
N GLY A 16 -14.23 5.20 6.79
CA GLY A 16 -13.12 5.33 5.87
C GLY A 16 -12.34 4.03 5.72
N GLY A 17 -11.64 3.91 4.60
CA GLY A 17 -10.68 2.84 4.32
C GLY A 17 -9.28 3.40 4.14
N SER A 18 -8.23 2.66 4.50
CA SER A 18 -6.83 3.11 4.36
C SER A 18 -6.61 4.47 5.05
N TYR A 19 -6.02 5.44 4.37
CA TYR A 19 -5.81 6.79 4.91
C TYR A 19 -7.10 7.47 5.40
N PRO A 20 -8.22 7.50 4.63
CA PRO A 20 -9.53 7.92 5.15
C PRO A 20 -9.99 7.15 6.40
N GLY A 21 -9.62 5.88 6.54
CA GLY A 21 -9.89 5.10 7.74
C GLY A 21 -9.11 5.65 8.95
N SER A 22 -7.84 5.99 8.77
CA SER A 22 -7.05 6.67 9.80
C SER A 22 -7.65 8.02 10.17
N LEU A 23 -8.07 8.82 9.17
CA LEU A 23 -8.77 10.08 9.41
C LEU A 23 -10.09 9.87 10.17
N SER A 24 -10.87 8.85 9.86
CA SER A 24 -12.11 8.50 10.56
C SER A 24 -11.84 8.17 12.03
N ALA A 25 -10.80 7.35 12.31
CA ALA A 25 -10.39 7.02 13.67
C ALA A 25 -9.89 8.25 14.45
N TRP A 26 -8.97 9.04 13.86
CA TRP A 26 -8.41 10.22 14.50
C TRP A 26 -9.44 11.34 14.69
N PHE A 27 -10.41 11.48 13.78
CA PHE A 27 -11.51 12.43 13.93
C PHE A 27 -12.37 12.09 15.15
N ARG A 28 -12.76 10.82 15.31
CA ARG A 28 -13.49 10.36 16.51
C ARG A 28 -12.67 10.57 17.79
N GLN A 29 -11.37 10.27 17.74
CA GLN A 29 -10.47 10.45 18.88
C GLN A 29 -10.33 11.93 19.29
N LYS A 30 -10.23 12.83 18.31
CA LYS A 30 -10.02 14.27 18.55
C LYS A 30 -11.31 15.03 18.87
N TYR A 31 -12.44 14.62 18.30
CA TYR A 31 -13.75 15.28 18.46
C TYR A 31 -14.80 14.28 18.93
N PRO A 32 -14.66 13.74 20.15
CA PRO A 32 -15.51 12.68 20.60
C PRO A 32 -16.98 13.08 20.83
N GLU A 33 -17.26 14.37 20.98
CA GLU A 33 -18.58 14.94 21.10
C GLU A 33 -19.33 15.05 19.76
N LEU A 34 -18.60 15.07 18.63
CA LEU A 34 -19.20 15.25 17.31
C LEU A 34 -19.65 13.92 16.66
N THR A 35 -19.15 12.78 17.14
CA THR A 35 -19.41 11.46 16.57
C THR A 35 -19.65 10.43 17.67
N VAL A 36 -20.57 9.50 17.44
CA VAL A 36 -20.84 8.39 18.38
C VAL A 36 -19.90 7.20 18.15
N GLY A 37 -19.25 7.13 16.98
CA GLY A 37 -18.30 6.09 16.63
C GLY A 37 -17.62 6.31 15.28
N SER A 38 -16.68 5.44 14.95
CA SER A 38 -15.97 5.42 13.67
C SER A 38 -15.75 3.99 13.19
N VAL A 39 -15.78 3.81 11.88
CA VAL A 39 -15.34 2.59 11.18
C VAL A 39 -14.10 2.96 10.36
N ALA A 40 -12.99 2.29 10.67
CA ALA A 40 -11.67 2.58 10.11
C ALA A 40 -11.09 1.30 9.49
N SER A 41 -11.51 1.00 8.25
CA SER A 41 -11.12 -0.22 7.56
C SER A 41 -9.69 -0.12 7.01
N SER A 42 -8.87 -1.17 7.17
CA SER A 42 -7.47 -1.22 6.71
C SER A 42 -6.65 0.04 7.03
N ALA A 43 -6.94 0.67 8.18
CA ALA A 43 -6.42 1.97 8.54
C ALA A 43 -5.07 1.85 9.24
N PRO A 44 -3.97 2.43 8.71
CA PRO A 44 -2.73 2.57 9.45
C PRO A 44 -2.91 3.66 10.52
N VAL A 45 -3.56 3.33 11.64
CA VAL A 45 -3.83 4.28 12.74
C VAL A 45 -2.59 4.63 13.54
N ASN A 46 -1.62 3.71 13.58
CA ASN A 46 -0.31 3.91 14.18
C ASN A 46 0.65 4.44 13.11
N LEU A 47 0.98 5.72 13.22
CA LEU A 47 1.98 6.36 12.37
C LEU A 47 3.37 5.85 12.75
N LYS A 48 3.99 5.08 11.86
CA LYS A 48 5.39 4.64 11.97
C LYS A 48 6.20 5.33 10.88
N LEU A 49 7.32 5.94 11.26
CA LEU A 49 8.25 6.55 10.30
C LEU A 49 8.91 5.48 9.43
N ASP A 50 9.39 4.42 10.08
CA ASP A 50 9.86 3.22 9.43
C ASP A 50 8.82 2.12 9.63
N PHE A 51 8.12 1.77 8.56
CA PHE A 51 7.02 0.78 8.57
C PHE A 51 7.43 -0.50 7.83
N TYR A 52 8.64 -1.00 8.14
CA TYR A 52 9.21 -2.20 7.51
C TYR A 52 8.33 -3.44 7.68
N GLU A 53 7.48 -3.52 8.71
CA GLU A 53 6.58 -4.66 8.91
C GLU A 53 5.58 -4.82 7.75
N TYR A 54 5.25 -3.74 7.03
CA TYR A 54 4.44 -3.84 5.81
C TYR A 54 5.12 -4.72 4.76
N ALA A 55 6.44 -4.56 4.57
CA ALA A 55 7.20 -5.40 3.64
C ALA A 55 7.28 -6.85 4.10
N MET A 56 7.30 -7.11 5.40
CA MET A 56 7.25 -8.47 5.96
C MET A 56 5.93 -9.17 5.62
N VAL A 57 4.80 -8.47 5.80
CA VAL A 57 3.48 -9.01 5.43
C VAL A 57 3.40 -9.29 3.93
N VAL A 58 3.95 -8.41 3.09
CA VAL A 58 4.06 -8.66 1.63
C VAL A 58 4.89 -9.91 1.35
N GLU A 59 6.01 -10.12 2.04
CA GLU A 59 6.81 -11.34 1.89
C GLU A 59 6.02 -12.59 2.28
N ASP A 60 5.29 -12.54 3.38
CA ASP A 60 4.43 -13.65 3.84
C ASP A 60 3.35 -13.98 2.80
N ASP A 61 2.69 -12.97 2.23
CA ASP A 61 1.68 -13.16 1.17
C ASP A 61 2.27 -13.82 -0.09
N LEU A 62 3.50 -13.45 -0.48
CA LEU A 62 4.20 -14.11 -1.59
C LEU A 62 4.46 -15.58 -1.28
N ARG A 63 4.87 -15.91 -0.05
CA ARG A 63 5.11 -17.30 0.39
C ARG A 63 3.84 -18.14 0.47
N LEU A 64 2.72 -17.52 0.83
CA LEU A 64 1.41 -18.16 0.82
C LEU A 64 0.98 -18.56 -0.60
N THR A 65 1.34 -17.74 -1.60
CA THR A 65 1.03 -18.03 -3.00
C THR A 65 1.92 -19.15 -3.55
N ASP A 66 3.23 -19.05 -3.36
CA ASP A 66 4.20 -20.11 -3.66
C ASP A 66 5.41 -19.95 -2.71
N PRO A 67 5.85 -21.02 -2.01
CA PRO A 67 7.00 -20.97 -1.10
C PRO A 67 8.30 -20.43 -1.74
N ASN A 68 8.45 -20.57 -3.06
CA ASN A 68 9.60 -20.12 -3.84
C ASN A 68 9.45 -18.68 -4.38
N CYS A 69 8.27 -18.06 -4.26
CA CYS A 69 8.03 -16.71 -4.80
C CYS A 69 8.88 -15.66 -4.09
N ALA A 70 8.86 -15.61 -2.75
CA ALA A 70 9.67 -14.67 -1.98
C ALA A 70 11.18 -14.82 -2.24
N PRO A 71 11.78 -16.03 -2.23
CA PRO A 71 13.16 -16.24 -2.67
C PRO A 71 13.44 -15.75 -4.09
N ALA A 72 12.57 -16.05 -5.05
CA ALA A 72 12.74 -15.63 -6.44
C ALA A 72 12.70 -14.09 -6.58
N VAL A 73 11.81 -13.41 -5.84
CA VAL A 73 11.75 -11.94 -5.80
C VAL A 73 13.04 -11.37 -5.22
N LYS A 74 13.56 -11.93 -4.11
CA LYS A 74 14.84 -11.51 -3.52
C LYS A 74 16.01 -11.66 -4.50
N ASP A 75 16.11 -12.79 -5.19
CA ASP A 75 17.16 -13.05 -6.16
C ASP A 75 17.06 -12.10 -7.36
N ALA A 76 15.84 -11.83 -7.82
CA ALA A 76 15.58 -10.86 -8.88
C ALA A 76 16.06 -9.45 -8.48
N PHE A 77 15.71 -8.96 -7.29
CA PHE A 77 16.17 -7.65 -6.81
C PHE A 77 17.70 -7.58 -6.64
N THR A 78 18.33 -8.65 -6.15
CA THR A 78 19.79 -8.74 -6.07
C THR A 78 20.43 -8.63 -7.45
N LYS A 79 19.88 -9.34 -8.45
CA LYS A 79 20.37 -9.30 -9.83
C LYS A 79 20.16 -7.93 -10.48
N ILE A 80 19.01 -7.29 -10.22
CA ILE A 80 18.73 -5.92 -10.69
C ILE A 80 19.75 -4.94 -10.12
N GLN A 81 20.04 -5.02 -8.82
CA GLN A 81 21.03 -4.17 -8.18
C GLN A 81 22.40 -4.32 -8.86
N GLN A 82 22.86 -5.56 -9.09
CA GLN A 82 24.16 -5.82 -9.74
C GLN A 82 24.21 -5.30 -11.19
N LEU A 83 23.16 -5.56 -11.97
CA LEU A 83 23.08 -5.09 -13.36
C LEU A 83 23.03 -3.55 -13.44
N SER A 84 22.43 -2.87 -12.45
CA SER A 84 22.32 -1.40 -12.44
C SER A 84 23.68 -0.69 -12.40
N LEU A 85 24.74 -1.36 -11.92
CA LEU A 85 26.06 -0.77 -11.71
C LEU A 85 26.85 -0.54 -13.01
N THR A 86 26.52 -1.24 -14.10
CA THR A 86 27.26 -1.17 -15.37
C THR A 86 26.40 -0.66 -16.52
N VAL A 87 27.01 -0.07 -17.55
CA VAL A 87 26.29 0.38 -18.76
C VAL A 87 25.63 -0.80 -19.47
N ASP A 88 26.36 -1.89 -19.65
CA ASP A 88 25.83 -3.10 -20.30
C ASP A 88 24.73 -3.76 -19.47
N GLY A 89 24.88 -3.81 -18.15
CA GLY A 89 23.85 -4.32 -17.26
C GLY A 89 22.58 -3.45 -17.28
N ARG A 90 22.69 -2.12 -17.35
CA ARG A 90 21.54 -1.23 -17.57
C ARG A 90 20.90 -1.44 -18.95
N ASN A 91 21.69 -1.64 -20.01
CA ASN A 91 21.16 -2.00 -21.33
C ASN A 91 20.40 -3.34 -21.30
N GLN A 92 20.86 -4.29 -20.50
CA GLN A 92 20.18 -5.57 -20.27
C GLN A 92 18.88 -5.39 -19.47
N LEU A 93 18.88 -4.56 -18.41
CA LEU A 93 17.67 -4.19 -17.67
C LEU A 93 16.64 -3.52 -18.59
N ASN A 94 17.07 -2.60 -19.46
CA ASN A 94 16.19 -1.96 -20.45
C ASN A 94 15.51 -2.98 -21.37
N LYS A 95 16.21 -4.06 -21.75
CA LYS A 95 15.62 -5.17 -22.51
C LYS A 95 14.64 -6.00 -21.69
N TYR A 96 14.96 -6.31 -20.43
CA TYR A 96 14.10 -7.10 -19.56
C TYR A 96 12.79 -6.39 -19.20
N PHE A 97 12.90 -5.15 -18.73
CA PHE A 97 11.75 -4.37 -18.28
C PHE A 97 11.08 -3.59 -19.41
N LYS A 98 11.65 -3.65 -20.63
CA LYS A 98 11.19 -2.88 -21.79
C LYS A 98 10.94 -1.43 -21.41
N TYR A 99 11.94 -0.79 -20.79
CA TYR A 99 11.92 0.64 -20.49
C TYR A 99 12.04 1.43 -21.80
N ASP A 100 10.99 1.37 -22.62
CA ASP A 100 10.68 2.41 -23.56
C ASP A 100 9.97 3.50 -22.76
N ILE A 101 10.41 4.75 -22.90
CA ILE A 101 9.79 5.92 -22.24
C ILE A 101 8.27 6.03 -22.53
N LEU A 102 7.76 5.25 -23.49
CA LEU A 102 6.40 5.32 -24.02
C LEU A 102 5.40 4.27 -23.51
N ASN A 103 5.75 3.16 -22.84
CA ASN A 103 4.75 2.09 -22.60
C ASN A 103 4.94 1.25 -21.30
N LEU A 104 4.69 1.87 -20.15
CA LEU A 104 5.15 1.38 -18.83
C LEU A 104 4.26 0.38 -18.05
N LEU A 105 3.16 -0.20 -18.55
CA LEU A 105 2.16 -0.81 -17.62
C LEU A 105 1.71 -2.26 -17.77
N THR A 106 2.26 -3.12 -18.65
CA THR A 106 1.59 -4.43 -18.90
C THR A 106 2.36 -5.72 -18.69
N ARG A 107 3.64 -5.77 -18.29
CA ARG A 107 4.41 -7.04 -18.45
C ARG A 107 5.38 -7.47 -17.33
N ILE A 108 5.28 -6.94 -16.11
CA ILE A 108 6.34 -7.14 -15.10
C ILE A 108 6.25 -8.46 -14.31
N MET A 109 5.13 -9.18 -14.24
CA MET A 109 5.05 -10.45 -13.47
C MET A 109 4.08 -11.49 -14.07
N PRO A 110 4.55 -12.51 -14.82
CA PRO A 110 3.70 -13.59 -15.30
C PRO A 110 3.55 -14.78 -14.34
N THR A 111 4.30 -14.82 -13.22
CA THR A 111 4.34 -15.97 -12.29
C THR A 111 3.88 -15.63 -10.87
N CYS A 112 3.23 -14.48 -10.68
CA CYS A 112 2.63 -14.09 -9.40
C CYS A 112 1.09 -14.02 -9.48
N PHE A 113 0.51 -14.71 -10.46
CA PHE A 113 -0.93 -14.81 -10.69
C PHE A 113 -1.28 -16.21 -11.17
#